data_AF-A0A7G2CG80-F1
#
_entry.id   AF-A0A7G2CG80-F1
#
_cell.length_a   1.000
_cell.length_b   1.000
_cell.length_c   1.000
_cell.angle_alpha   90.00
_cell.angle_beta   90.00
_cell.angle_gamma   90.00
#
_symmetry.space_group_name_H-M   'P 1'
#
loop_
_entity.id
_entity.type
_entity.pdbx_description
1 polymer ?
#
loop_
_entity_poly.entity_id
_entity_poly.type
_entity_poly.pdbx_seq_one_letter_code
_entity_poly.pdbx_strand_id
1 'polypeptide(L)'
;MKYGLPHTTRKAVPNTGETDMISISAYTTDAWFMSSEFYTEEEIRSKFGMKPFLVPYPTNQESPEELTKDLNEQEKEWYKHKNDLNTQSVFDWFPLEGIGKFCFRCPSADLLRTIEEEIKDTYKDRVSVAFSSSNTLDVMKGGVSKATAIGEVLELINPAETNPIQLSEVVAFGDSMNDKEMLAVAGVGYLMSNAQPRLKEELKDNPTCRETEVTNEEDGVANALLALFNAEE
;
A
#
# COMPACT_ATOMS: atom_id res chain seq x y z
N MET A 1 -14.26 14.58 19.81
CA MET A 1 -13.50 13.32 19.98
C MET A 1 -12.17 13.52 19.28
N LYS A 2 -11.05 13.45 20.01
CA LYS A 2 -9.70 13.67 19.51
C LYS A 2 -9.17 12.37 18.92
N TYR A 3 -9.13 12.27 17.59
CA TYR A 3 -8.17 11.40 16.91
C TYR A 3 -7.13 12.31 16.27
N GLY A 4 -6.28 12.89 17.11
CA GLY A 4 -4.99 13.38 16.63
C GLY A 4 -4.04 12.21 16.76
N LEU A 5 -3.44 11.77 15.66
CA LEU A 5 -2.17 11.04 15.75
C LEU A 5 -1.23 11.98 16.51
N PRO A 6 -0.90 11.69 17.78
CA PRO A 6 -0.08 12.57 18.57
C PRO A 6 1.31 12.49 17.95
N HIS A 7 1.73 13.58 17.30
CA HIS A 7 3.12 13.84 16.97
C HIS A 7 3.75 12.98 15.86
N THR A 8 3.58 13.39 14.59
CA THR A 8 4.55 13.04 13.54
C THR A 8 5.86 13.86 13.63
N THR A 9 5.99 14.73 14.65
CA THR A 9 7.29 15.11 15.23
C THR A 9 7.15 15.35 16.74
N ARG A 10 7.39 14.33 17.57
CA ARG A 10 7.91 14.53 18.93
C ARG A 10 9.24 13.79 19.05
N LYS A 11 10.29 14.56 19.29
CA LYS A 11 11.47 14.04 19.98
C LYS A 11 11.03 13.51 21.35
N ALA A 12 11.18 12.20 21.56
CA ALA A 12 12.12 11.61 22.53
C ALA A 12 11.55 10.34 23.19
N VAL A 13 12.12 9.19 22.84
CA VAL A 13 12.67 8.21 23.82
C VAL A 13 13.95 7.62 23.19
N PRO A 14 14.89 7.02 23.95
CA PRO A 14 16.24 7.53 24.13
C PRO A 14 17.30 6.87 23.22
N ASN A 15 18.26 7.70 22.81
CA ASN A 15 19.67 7.35 22.56
C ASN A 15 20.06 6.44 21.37
N THR A 16 19.85 6.91 20.14
CA THR A 16 20.74 6.60 18.98
C THR A 16 21.06 7.81 18.09
N GLY A 17 20.45 8.97 18.28
CA GLY A 17 20.76 10.19 17.51
C GLY A 17 20.06 10.30 16.16
N GLU A 18 19.35 9.27 15.70
CA GLU A 18 18.47 9.31 14.52
C GLU A 18 17.02 9.17 14.96
N THR A 19 16.18 10.16 14.67
CA THR A 19 14.72 10.03 14.77
C THR A 19 14.22 9.26 13.55
N ASP A 20 13.55 8.13 13.76
CA ASP A 20 12.89 7.40 12.67
C ASP A 20 11.88 8.32 11.97
N MET A 21 12.11 8.57 10.68
CA MET A 21 11.20 9.33 9.83
C MET A 21 10.25 8.36 9.14
N ILE A 22 8.96 8.69 9.17
CA ILE A 22 7.93 7.96 8.43
C ILE A 22 7.50 8.83 7.26
N SER A 23 7.67 8.32 6.05
CA SER A 23 7.07 8.92 4.86
C SER A 23 5.66 8.38 4.69
N ILE A 24 4.70 9.27 4.49
CA ILE A 24 3.30 8.93 4.28
C ILE A 24 2.93 9.35 2.87
N SER A 25 2.19 8.48 2.18
CA SER A 25 1.60 8.82 0.91
C SER A 25 0.14 8.40 0.83
N ALA A 26 -0.63 9.09 0.01
CA ALA A 26 -2.02 8.78 -0.26
C ALA A 26 -2.22 8.69 -1.77
N TYR A 27 -2.85 7.60 -2.19
CA TYR A 27 -3.22 7.35 -3.57
C TYR A 27 -4.70 7.61 -3.71
N THR A 28 -5.03 8.57 -4.57
CA THR A 28 -6.38 8.78 -5.07
C THR A 28 -6.47 8.20 -6.49
N THR A 29 -7.64 8.25 -7.10
CA THR A 29 -7.81 7.85 -8.51
C THR A 29 -6.95 8.69 -9.46
N ASP A 30 -6.77 9.98 -9.16
CA ASP A 30 -6.20 10.95 -10.10
C ASP A 30 -4.82 11.49 -9.69
N ALA A 31 -4.44 11.30 -8.42
CA ALA A 31 -3.27 11.93 -7.83
C ALA A 31 -2.61 11.09 -6.72
N TRP A 32 -1.30 11.28 -6.58
CA TRP A 32 -0.48 10.68 -5.53
C TRP A 32 0.12 11.78 -4.66
N PHE A 33 -0.26 11.83 -3.39
CA PHE A 33 0.22 12.80 -2.39
C PHE A 33 1.28 12.18 -1.50
N MET A 34 2.30 12.96 -1.11
CA MET A 34 3.48 12.46 -0.41
C MET A 34 4.05 13.45 0.60
N SER A 35 4.41 13.01 1.80
CA SER A 35 5.00 13.87 2.84
C SER A 35 6.51 14.11 2.70
N SER A 36 7.21 13.30 1.89
CA SER A 36 8.64 13.44 1.63
C SER A 36 9.04 12.76 0.33
N GLU A 37 10.15 13.18 -0.25
CA GLU A 37 10.79 12.48 -1.37
C GLU A 37 11.51 11.22 -0.87
N PHE A 38 11.45 10.16 -1.65
CA PHE A 38 12.21 8.90 -1.47
C PHE A 38 12.99 8.53 -2.74
N TYR A 39 12.71 9.24 -3.82
CA TYR A 39 13.36 9.26 -5.11
C TYR A 39 13.33 10.72 -5.56
N THR A 40 14.30 11.13 -6.37
CA THR A 40 14.26 12.41 -7.06
C THR A 40 13.06 12.48 -8.01
N GLU A 41 12.60 13.68 -8.37
CA GLU A 41 11.51 13.85 -9.34
C GLU A 41 11.77 13.09 -10.65
N GLU A 42 13.03 13.10 -11.13
CA GLU A 42 13.44 12.39 -12.35
C GLU A 42 13.25 10.88 -12.21
N GLU A 43 13.72 10.29 -11.11
CA GLU A 43 13.58 8.86 -10.82
C GLU A 43 12.12 8.46 -10.68
N ILE A 44 11.29 9.27 -10.03
CA ILE A 44 9.85 8.99 -9.89
C ILE A 44 9.16 8.99 -11.25
N ARG A 45 9.40 10.01 -12.08
CA ARG A 45 8.81 10.09 -13.42
C ARG A 45 9.26 8.94 -14.31
N SER A 46 10.55 8.61 -14.27
CA SER A 46 11.12 7.50 -15.03
C SER A 46 10.51 6.16 -14.63
N LYS A 47 10.35 5.92 -13.32
CA LYS A 47 9.88 4.64 -12.79
C LYS A 47 8.36 4.46 -12.85
N PHE A 48 7.60 5.51 -12.56
CA PHE A 48 6.15 5.42 -12.35
C PHE A 48 5.32 6.15 -13.42
N GLY A 49 5.95 6.91 -14.33
CA GLY A 49 5.25 7.68 -15.36
C GLY A 49 4.41 8.84 -14.82
N MET A 50 4.54 9.17 -13.53
CA MET A 50 3.81 10.25 -12.87
C MET A 50 4.72 11.00 -11.90
N LYS A 51 4.40 12.26 -11.62
CA LYS A 51 5.01 13.04 -10.53
C LYS A 51 4.02 13.13 -9.37
N PRO A 52 4.43 12.82 -8.13
CA PRO A 52 3.60 13.00 -6.96
C PRO A 52 3.52 14.47 -6.55
N PHE A 53 2.45 14.79 -5.83
CA PHE A 53 2.26 16.04 -5.12
C PHE A 53 3.00 15.95 -3.78
N LEU A 54 4.09 16.70 -3.64
CA LEU A 54 4.81 16.81 -2.38
C LEU A 54 4.07 17.76 -1.45
N VAL A 55 3.53 17.17 -0.39
CA VAL A 55 2.77 17.87 0.63
C VAL A 55 3.74 18.72 1.46
N PRO A 56 3.61 20.05 1.42
CA PRO A 56 4.52 20.93 2.13
C PRO A 56 4.37 20.73 3.63
N TYR A 57 5.49 20.79 4.34
CA TYR A 57 5.50 20.79 5.79
C TYR A 57 5.66 22.23 6.28
N PRO A 58 4.62 22.86 6.85
CA PRO A 58 4.76 24.21 7.36
C PRO A 58 5.71 24.20 8.55
N THR A 59 6.87 24.85 8.41
CA THR A 59 7.59 25.30 9.59
C THR A 59 6.83 26.49 10.20
N ASN A 60 6.99 26.77 11.49
CA ASN A 60 6.28 27.84 12.21
C ASN A 60 6.54 29.28 11.66
N GLN A 61 7.17 29.42 10.50
CA GLN A 61 7.65 30.67 9.92
C GLN A 61 7.22 30.92 8.47
N GLU A 62 6.65 29.92 7.77
CA GLU A 62 6.34 30.05 6.34
C GLU A 62 4.85 30.30 6.10
N SER A 63 4.52 31.33 5.32
CA SER A 63 3.15 31.59 4.87
C SER A 63 2.69 30.56 3.83
N PRO A 64 1.37 30.34 3.67
CA PRO A 64 0.84 29.49 2.59
C PRO A 64 1.36 29.90 1.20
N GLU A 65 1.55 31.19 0.95
CA GLU A 65 2.07 31.71 -0.31
C GLU A 65 3.53 31.29 -0.54
N GLU A 66 4.36 31.27 0.50
CA GLU A 66 5.77 30.85 0.41
C GLU A 66 5.90 29.33 0.24
N LEU A 67 5.06 28.55 0.92
CA LEU A 67 5.03 27.08 0.81
C LEU A 67 4.55 26.60 -0.57
N THR A 68 3.79 27.42 -1.28
CA THR A 68 3.17 27.04 -2.58
C THR A 68 3.79 27.76 -3.77
N LYS A 69 4.85 28.55 -3.57
CA LYS A 69 5.45 29.42 -4.60
C LYS A 69 5.97 28.64 -5.82
N ASP A 70 6.50 27.44 -5.60
CA ASP A 70 7.15 26.62 -6.63
C ASP A 70 6.18 25.63 -7.29
N LEU A 71 4.90 25.67 -6.91
CA LEU A 71 3.85 24.80 -7.43
C LEU A 71 3.23 25.35 -8.72
N ASN A 72 2.76 24.45 -9.58
CA ASN A 72 1.95 24.76 -10.75
C ASN A 72 0.49 25.07 -10.36
N GLU A 73 -0.30 25.59 -11.29
CA GLU A 73 -1.69 26.01 -11.01
C GLU A 73 -2.61 24.86 -10.60
N GLN A 74 -2.40 23.65 -11.14
CA GLN A 74 -3.15 22.47 -10.73
C GLN A 74 -2.80 22.09 -9.29
N GLU A 75 -1.51 22.04 -8.95
CA GLU A 75 -1.01 21.81 -7.59
C GLU A 75 -1.59 22.84 -6.62
N LYS A 76 -1.52 24.13 -6.94
CA LYS A 76 -2.12 25.19 -6.12
C LYS A 76 -3.62 25.01 -5.89
N GLU A 77 -4.37 24.51 -6.87
CA GLU A 77 -5.81 24.24 -6.71
C GLU A 77 -6.06 23.16 -5.66
N TRP A 78 -5.30 22.07 -5.68
CA TRP A 78 -5.38 21.02 -4.65
C TRP A 78 -5.08 21.57 -3.25
N TYR A 79 -4.14 22.52 -3.13
CA TYR A 79 -3.77 23.13 -1.85
C TYR A 79 -4.77 24.16 -1.31
N LYS A 80 -5.71 24.66 -2.12
CA LYS A 80 -6.80 25.52 -1.61
C LYS A 80 -7.75 24.75 -0.70
N HIS A 81 -7.85 23.44 -0.87
CA HIS A 81 -8.71 22.54 -0.10
C HIS A 81 -8.00 21.99 1.15
N LYS A 82 -7.30 22.84 1.92
CA LYS A 82 -6.75 22.39 3.21
C LYS A 82 -7.84 21.76 4.05
N ASN A 83 -7.54 20.60 4.63
CA ASN A 83 -8.38 20.02 5.66
C ASN A 83 -8.20 20.85 6.92
N ASP A 84 -9.23 21.62 7.28
CA ASP A 84 -9.26 22.33 8.55
C ASP A 84 -9.62 21.35 9.69
N LEU A 85 -8.70 20.42 9.97
CA LEU A 85 -8.78 19.53 11.13
C LEU A 85 -8.37 20.26 12.42
N ASN A 86 -8.11 21.56 12.34
CA ASN A 86 -7.64 22.41 13.43
C ASN A 86 -6.34 21.87 14.06
N THR A 87 -5.43 21.36 13.21
CA THR A 87 -4.10 20.88 13.60
C THR A 87 -3.00 21.68 12.89
N GLN A 88 -1.73 21.38 13.18
CA GLN A 88 -0.56 21.90 12.45
C GLN A 88 0.20 20.71 11.85
N SER A 89 -0.51 19.80 11.20
CA SER A 89 0.04 18.55 10.70
C SER A 89 0.14 18.55 9.18
N VAL A 90 1.07 17.77 8.65
CA VAL A 90 1.10 17.42 7.22
C VAL A 90 -0.24 16.82 6.76
N PHE A 91 -1.01 16.21 7.67
CA PHE A 91 -2.34 15.66 7.39
C PHE A 91 -3.41 16.72 7.07
N ASP A 92 -3.20 17.98 7.47
CA ASP A 92 -4.10 19.07 7.11
C ASP A 92 -4.10 19.34 5.59
N TRP A 93 -3.20 18.69 4.84
CA TRP A 93 -2.97 18.93 3.43
C TRP A 93 -3.14 17.68 2.55
N PHE A 94 -3.47 16.53 3.14
CA PHE A 94 -3.86 15.35 2.39
C PHE A 94 -5.30 15.49 1.89
N PRO A 95 -5.75 14.83 0.82
CA PRO A 95 -7.18 14.73 0.54
C PRO A 95 -7.92 13.98 1.67
N LEU A 96 -9.23 14.23 1.85
CA LEU A 96 -10.12 13.43 2.73
C LEU A 96 -11.09 12.54 1.97
N GLU A 97 -11.26 12.77 0.68
CA GLU A 97 -12.20 12.07 -0.18
C GLU A 97 -11.46 11.40 -1.34
N GLY A 98 -12.06 10.35 -1.90
CA GLY A 98 -11.49 9.64 -3.05
C GLY A 98 -10.15 8.94 -2.78
N ILE A 99 -9.80 8.71 -1.52
CA ILE A 99 -8.55 8.02 -1.15
C ILE A 99 -8.74 6.52 -1.29
N GLY A 100 -8.00 5.92 -2.23
CA GLY A 100 -7.96 4.48 -2.39
C GLY A 100 -7.05 3.81 -1.36
N LYS A 101 -5.94 4.45 -1.01
CA LYS A 101 -4.92 3.87 -0.12
C LYS A 101 -4.03 4.92 0.54
N PHE A 102 -3.69 4.69 1.81
CA PHE A 102 -2.53 5.30 2.46
C PHE A 102 -1.36 4.31 2.53
N CYS A 103 -0.13 4.78 2.32
CA CYS A 103 1.09 4.00 2.49
C CYS A 103 2.02 4.68 3.48
N PHE A 104 2.39 3.96 4.52
CA PHE A 104 3.39 4.36 5.51
C PHE A 104 4.70 3.65 5.17
N ARG A 105 5.76 4.42 4.94
CA ARG A 105 7.08 3.92 4.56
C ARG A 105 8.09 4.29 5.64
N CYS A 106 8.80 3.30 6.14
CA CYS A 106 9.83 3.48 7.16
C CYS A 106 10.85 2.33 7.10
N PRO A 107 12.17 2.61 7.21
CA PRO A 107 13.17 1.55 7.33
C PRO A 107 12.97 0.64 8.55
N SER A 108 12.38 1.16 9.63
CA SER A 108 12.11 0.42 10.86
C SER A 108 10.84 -0.43 10.73
N ALA A 109 11.02 -1.75 10.50
CA ALA A 109 9.91 -2.70 10.44
C ALA A 109 9.20 -2.85 11.80
N ASP A 110 9.90 -2.69 12.93
CA ASP A 110 9.31 -2.70 14.27
C ASP A 110 8.34 -1.52 14.46
N LEU A 111 8.72 -0.33 13.98
CA LEU A 111 7.87 0.84 14.04
C LEU A 111 6.61 0.66 13.18
N LEU A 112 6.76 0.14 11.95
CA LEU A 112 5.60 -0.16 11.10
C LEU A 112 4.69 -1.24 11.70
N ARG A 113 5.24 -2.24 12.40
CA ARG A 113 4.42 -3.23 13.12
C ARG A 113 3.63 -2.61 14.27
N THR A 114 4.25 -1.70 15.03
CA THR A 114 3.55 -0.94 16.08
C THR A 114 2.38 -0.15 15.48
N ILE A 115 2.61 0.51 14.34
CA ILE A 115 1.58 1.27 13.62
C ILE A 115 0.50 0.35 13.05
N GLU A 116 0.85 -0.81 12.51
CA GLU A 116 -0.11 -1.83 12.06
C GLU A 116 -1.09 -2.19 13.18
N GLU A 117 -0.57 -2.50 14.37
CA GLU A 117 -1.36 -2.88 15.54
C GLU A 117 -2.26 -1.73 16.01
N GLU A 118 -1.73 -0.51 16.14
CA GLU A 118 -2.49 0.67 16.57
C GLU A 118 -3.64 1.01 15.61
N ILE A 119 -3.38 0.96 14.30
CA ILE A 119 -4.41 1.22 13.28
C ILE A 119 -5.48 0.14 13.32
N LYS A 120 -5.08 -1.14 13.40
CA LYS A 120 -6.04 -2.26 13.48
C LYS A 120 -6.91 -2.17 14.73
N ASP A 121 -6.35 -1.86 15.90
CA ASP A 121 -7.12 -1.73 17.14
C ASP A 121 -8.08 -0.53 17.10
N THR A 122 -7.60 0.61 16.60
CA THR A 122 -8.38 1.86 16.54
C THR A 122 -9.54 1.80 15.54
N TYR A 123 -9.28 1.26 14.34
CA TYR A 123 -10.21 1.34 13.23
C TYR A 123 -10.95 0.03 12.94
N LYS A 124 -10.40 -1.11 13.37
CA LYS A 124 -11.01 -2.45 13.24
C LYS A 124 -11.44 -2.71 11.80
N ASP A 125 -12.62 -3.28 11.61
CA ASP A 125 -13.20 -3.65 10.31
C ASP A 125 -13.42 -2.47 9.35
N ARG A 126 -13.19 -1.22 9.80
CA ARG A 126 -13.27 -0.04 8.92
C ARG A 126 -12.06 0.08 8.00
N VAL A 127 -10.98 -0.64 8.26
CA VAL A 127 -9.74 -0.59 7.48
C VAL A 127 -9.20 -1.99 7.17
N SER A 128 -8.60 -2.12 6.00
CA SER A 128 -7.75 -3.25 5.64
C SER A 128 -6.30 -2.79 5.74
N VAL A 129 -5.47 -3.48 6.51
CA VAL A 129 -4.08 -3.08 6.76
C VAL A 129 -3.15 -4.26 6.46
N ALA A 130 -2.20 -4.05 5.55
CA ALA A 130 -1.28 -5.10 5.12
C ALA A 130 0.09 -4.53 4.73
N PHE A 131 1.16 -5.29 5.00
CA PHE A 131 2.48 -4.97 4.48
C PHE A 131 2.58 -5.31 2.99
N SER A 132 3.03 -4.36 2.17
CA SER A 132 3.32 -4.58 0.75
C SER A 132 4.81 -4.81 0.49
N SER A 133 5.66 -4.56 1.48
CA SER A 133 7.09 -4.86 1.51
C SER A 133 7.58 -4.83 2.96
N SER A 134 8.86 -5.13 3.23
CA SER A 134 9.44 -5.06 4.58
C SER A 134 9.43 -3.65 5.20
N ASN A 135 9.30 -2.61 4.38
CA ASN A 135 9.39 -1.20 4.77
C ASN A 135 8.16 -0.38 4.37
N THR A 136 7.06 -1.02 3.95
CA THR A 136 5.84 -0.33 3.52
C THR A 136 4.60 -1.02 4.08
N LEU A 137 3.78 -0.24 4.79
CA LEU A 137 2.49 -0.62 5.34
C LEU A 137 1.38 0.11 4.58
N ASP A 138 0.48 -0.66 3.99
CA ASP A 138 -0.68 -0.17 3.24
C ASP A 138 -1.93 -0.18 4.13
N VAL A 139 -2.73 0.89 4.04
CA VAL A 139 -4.01 1.05 4.72
C VAL A 139 -5.08 1.43 3.69
N MET A 140 -6.10 0.59 3.54
CA MET A 140 -7.23 0.79 2.65
C MET A 140 -8.55 0.77 3.44
N LYS A 141 -9.66 1.08 2.78
CA LYS A 141 -11.00 0.86 3.33
C LYS A 141 -11.18 -0.62 3.69
N GLY A 142 -11.85 -0.87 4.81
CA GLY A 142 -12.17 -2.23 5.26
C GLY A 142 -12.93 -3.03 4.21
N GLY A 143 -12.55 -4.30 4.08
CA GLY A 143 -13.08 -5.20 3.06
C GLY A 143 -12.44 -5.01 1.67
N VAL A 144 -11.54 -4.05 1.47
CA VAL A 144 -10.77 -3.93 0.23
C VAL A 144 -9.54 -4.81 0.32
N SER A 145 -9.37 -5.72 -0.63
CA SER A 145 -8.15 -6.51 -0.83
C SER A 145 -7.99 -6.95 -2.29
N LYS A 146 -6.86 -7.58 -2.60
CA LYS A 146 -6.66 -8.20 -3.93
C LYS A 146 -7.68 -9.33 -4.18
N ALA A 147 -8.12 -10.03 -3.14
CA ALA A 147 -9.13 -11.08 -3.26
C ALA A 147 -10.49 -10.51 -3.69
N THR A 148 -10.95 -9.46 -3.04
CA THR A 148 -12.24 -8.84 -3.39
C THR A 148 -12.20 -8.21 -4.77
N ALA A 149 -11.06 -7.60 -5.15
CA ALA A 149 -10.85 -7.07 -6.49
C ALA A 149 -10.93 -8.16 -7.59
N ILE A 150 -10.34 -9.34 -7.35
CA ILE A 150 -10.48 -10.47 -8.28
C ILE A 150 -11.93 -10.92 -8.37
N GLY A 151 -12.67 -10.95 -7.25
CA GLY A 151 -14.10 -11.23 -7.23
C GLY A 151 -14.89 -10.31 -8.17
N GLU A 152 -14.64 -9.00 -8.09
CA GLU A 152 -15.27 -8.02 -8.99
C GLU A 152 -14.87 -8.23 -10.46
N VAL A 153 -13.60 -8.58 -10.74
CA VAL A 153 -13.17 -8.90 -12.10
C VAL A 153 -13.89 -10.14 -12.64
N LEU A 154 -14.04 -11.19 -11.82
CA LEU A 154 -14.78 -12.39 -12.21
C LEU A 154 -16.24 -12.07 -12.54
N GLU A 155 -16.91 -11.22 -11.75
CA GLU A 155 -18.27 -10.76 -12.05
C GLU A 155 -18.37 -10.04 -13.41
N LEU A 156 -17.35 -9.24 -13.77
CA LEU A 156 -17.32 -8.51 -15.04
C LEU A 156 -17.06 -9.40 -16.25
N ILE A 157 -16.19 -10.42 -16.12
CA ILE A 157 -15.82 -11.29 -17.25
C ILE A 157 -16.76 -12.47 -17.43
N ASN A 158 -17.54 -12.82 -16.40
CA ASN A 158 -18.48 -13.93 -16.46
C ASN A 158 -19.68 -13.57 -17.35
N PRO A 159 -19.87 -14.25 -18.50
CA PRO A 159 -21.03 -14.03 -19.35
C PRO A 159 -22.32 -14.50 -18.67
N ALA A 160 -23.43 -13.80 -18.90
CA ALA A 160 -24.73 -14.11 -18.30
C ALA A 160 -25.33 -15.49 -18.68
N GLU A 161 -24.79 -16.17 -19.71
CA GLU A 161 -25.34 -17.42 -20.27
C GLU A 161 -24.39 -18.63 -20.22
N THR A 162 -23.31 -18.59 -19.44
CA THR A 162 -22.30 -19.68 -19.40
C THR A 162 -21.98 -20.16 -17.99
N ASN A 163 -21.23 -21.28 -17.89
CA ASN A 163 -20.61 -21.73 -16.65
C ASN A 163 -19.62 -20.64 -16.15
N PRO A 164 -19.93 -19.93 -15.05
CA PRO A 164 -19.10 -18.81 -14.60
C PRO A 164 -17.79 -19.32 -14.02
N ILE A 165 -16.70 -18.62 -14.33
CA ILE A 165 -15.39 -18.83 -13.71
C ILE A 165 -15.53 -18.52 -12.22
N GLN A 166 -15.18 -19.49 -11.38
CA GLN A 166 -15.19 -19.37 -9.94
C GLN A 166 -13.78 -19.06 -9.40
N LEU A 167 -13.67 -18.53 -8.18
CA LEU A 167 -12.38 -18.36 -7.50
C LEU A 167 -11.57 -19.67 -7.40
N SER A 168 -12.26 -20.82 -7.32
CA SER A 168 -11.62 -22.15 -7.34
C SER A 168 -10.95 -22.50 -8.67
N GLU A 169 -11.20 -21.73 -9.73
CA GLU A 169 -10.57 -21.87 -11.04
C GLU A 169 -9.50 -20.79 -11.29
N VAL A 170 -9.25 -19.93 -10.29
CA VAL A 170 -8.21 -18.89 -10.34
C VAL A 170 -6.89 -19.45 -9.83
N VAL A 171 -5.82 -19.13 -10.56
CA VAL A 171 -4.43 -19.26 -10.10
C VAL A 171 -3.93 -17.87 -9.73
N ALA A 172 -3.40 -17.72 -8.52
CA ALA A 172 -2.85 -16.45 -8.03
C ALA A 172 -1.39 -16.62 -7.61
N PHE A 173 -0.60 -15.55 -7.74
CA PHE A 173 0.80 -15.48 -7.37
C PHE A 173 1.03 -14.29 -6.45
N GLY A 174 1.88 -14.45 -5.43
CA GLY A 174 2.16 -13.37 -4.49
C GLY A 174 3.35 -13.63 -3.57
N ASP A 175 3.88 -12.56 -2.99
CA ASP A 175 5.11 -12.59 -2.20
C ASP A 175 4.97 -11.83 -0.87
N SER A 176 3.95 -11.00 -0.71
CA SER A 176 3.82 -10.06 0.40
C SER A 176 2.47 -10.16 1.11
N MET A 177 2.35 -9.57 2.31
CA MET A 177 1.14 -9.73 3.14
C MET A 177 -0.15 -9.19 2.50
N ASN A 178 -0.06 -8.24 1.58
CA ASN A 178 -1.21 -7.76 0.80
C ASN A 178 -1.73 -8.78 -0.24
N ASP A 179 -1.00 -9.87 -0.49
CA ASP A 179 -1.42 -11.00 -1.34
C ASP A 179 -2.15 -12.09 -0.57
N LYS A 180 -2.02 -12.10 0.77
CA LYS A 180 -2.49 -13.20 1.63
C LYS A 180 -3.90 -13.64 1.32
N GLU A 181 -4.85 -12.71 1.32
CA GLU A 181 -6.27 -13.03 1.11
C GLU A 181 -6.51 -13.62 -0.28
N MET A 182 -5.89 -13.05 -1.31
CA MET A 182 -6.01 -13.53 -2.69
C MET A 182 -5.47 -14.95 -2.81
N LEU A 183 -4.28 -15.20 -2.27
CA LEU A 183 -3.66 -16.53 -2.28
C LEU A 183 -4.50 -17.55 -1.52
N ALA A 184 -5.11 -17.13 -0.41
CA ALA A 184 -5.89 -18.02 0.44
C ALA A 184 -7.22 -18.48 -0.18
N VAL A 185 -7.81 -17.68 -1.07
CA VAL A 185 -9.12 -17.96 -1.70
C VAL A 185 -9.02 -18.51 -3.12
N ALA A 186 -7.87 -18.34 -3.78
CA ALA A 186 -7.65 -18.86 -5.12
C ALA A 186 -7.68 -20.40 -5.10
N GLY A 187 -8.14 -20.99 -6.21
CA GLY A 187 -8.09 -22.44 -6.44
C GLY A 187 -6.66 -22.99 -6.37
N VAL A 188 -5.68 -22.19 -6.81
CA VAL A 188 -4.27 -22.42 -6.54
C VAL A 188 -3.58 -21.11 -6.18
N GLY A 189 -3.03 -21.02 -4.96
CA GLY A 189 -2.23 -19.89 -4.51
C GLY A 189 -0.74 -20.22 -4.54
N TYR A 190 0.04 -19.55 -5.38
CA TYR A 190 1.50 -19.66 -5.39
C TYR A 190 2.15 -18.57 -4.55
N LEU A 191 2.78 -18.99 -3.46
CA LEU A 191 3.73 -18.16 -2.72
C LEU A 191 5.05 -18.17 -3.49
N MET A 192 5.58 -17.00 -3.83
CA MET A 192 6.92 -16.92 -4.43
C MET A 192 7.97 -17.51 -3.49
N SER A 193 9.04 -18.11 -4.01
CA SER A 193 10.06 -18.71 -3.15
C SER A 193 10.75 -17.69 -2.24
N ASN A 194 10.87 -16.45 -2.70
CA ASN A 194 11.35 -15.32 -1.91
C ASN A 194 10.22 -14.55 -1.17
N ALA A 195 9.03 -15.13 -1.05
CA ALA A 195 7.94 -14.53 -0.29
C ALA A 195 8.31 -14.26 1.17
N GLN A 196 7.67 -13.24 1.75
CA GLN A 196 7.88 -12.84 3.13
C GLN A 196 7.66 -14.02 4.09
N PRO A 197 8.54 -14.23 5.08
CA PRO A 197 8.40 -15.34 6.03
C PRO A 197 7.04 -15.35 6.76
N ARG A 198 6.52 -14.18 7.11
CA ARG A 198 5.19 -14.04 7.74
C ARG A 198 4.07 -14.56 6.83
N LEU A 199 4.13 -14.28 5.53
CA LEU A 199 3.12 -14.76 4.57
C LEU A 199 3.15 -16.29 4.48
N LYS A 200 4.34 -16.87 4.34
CA LYS A 200 4.53 -18.32 4.30
C LYS A 200 4.01 -18.99 5.57
N GLU A 201 4.32 -18.43 6.73
CA GLU A 201 3.86 -18.94 8.02
C GLU A 201 2.34 -18.87 8.17
N GLU A 202 1.70 -17.75 7.77
CA GLU A 202 0.25 -17.58 7.87
C GLU A 202 -0.55 -18.45 6.88
N LEU A 203 0.08 -18.97 5.82
CA LEU A 203 -0.56 -19.79 4.79
C LEU A 203 -0.06 -21.25 4.73
N LYS A 204 0.83 -21.66 5.64
CA LYS A 204 1.48 -22.99 5.63
C LYS A 204 0.51 -24.17 5.65
N ASP A 205 -0.66 -24.01 6.27
CA ASP A 205 -1.69 -25.04 6.43
C ASP A 205 -2.84 -24.87 5.43
N ASN A 206 -2.76 -23.90 4.50
CA ASN A 206 -3.79 -23.71 3.49
C ASN A 206 -3.64 -24.78 2.38
N PRO A 207 -4.69 -25.59 2.12
CA PRO A 207 -4.59 -26.74 1.21
C PRO A 207 -4.46 -26.38 -0.27
N THR A 208 -4.80 -25.16 -0.68
CA THR A 208 -4.66 -24.70 -2.07
C THR A 208 -3.36 -23.95 -2.32
N CYS A 209 -2.63 -23.60 -1.25
CA CYS A 209 -1.38 -22.88 -1.33
C CYS A 209 -0.18 -23.81 -1.56
N ARG A 210 0.77 -23.35 -2.37
CA ARG A 210 2.08 -23.99 -2.56
C ARG A 210 3.15 -22.96 -2.86
N GLU A 211 4.42 -23.32 -2.69
CA GLU A 211 5.54 -22.44 -3.02
C GLU A 211 5.98 -22.64 -4.48
N THR A 212 6.44 -21.58 -5.15
CA THR A 212 7.18 -21.73 -6.41
C THR A 212 8.53 -22.37 -6.17
N GLU A 213 9.08 -23.07 -7.16
CA GLU A 213 10.38 -23.74 -7.02
C GLU A 213 11.55 -22.75 -6.94
N VAL A 214 11.42 -21.61 -7.60
CA VAL A 214 12.45 -20.58 -7.71
C VAL A 214 11.87 -19.18 -7.46
N THR A 215 12.74 -18.20 -7.31
CA THR A 215 12.36 -16.81 -7.01
C THR A 215 11.80 -16.08 -8.23
N ASN A 216 11.30 -14.86 -8.04
CA ASN A 216 10.91 -14.02 -9.18
C ASN A 216 12.10 -13.58 -10.07
N GLU A 217 13.33 -13.59 -9.55
CA GLU A 217 14.54 -13.27 -10.33
C GLU A 217 14.94 -14.44 -11.27
N GLU A 218 14.37 -15.62 -11.03
CA GLU A 218 14.63 -16.86 -11.75
C GLU A 218 13.37 -17.34 -12.50
N ASP A 219 12.48 -16.41 -12.84
CA ASP A 219 11.25 -16.66 -13.60
C ASP A 219 10.26 -17.63 -12.93
N GLY A 220 10.18 -17.63 -11.59
CA GLY A 220 9.33 -18.56 -10.83
C GLY A 220 7.85 -18.57 -11.22
N VAL A 221 7.29 -17.43 -11.66
CA VAL A 221 5.91 -17.37 -12.19
C VAL A 221 5.82 -18.09 -13.54
N ALA A 222 6.77 -17.85 -14.45
CA ALA A 222 6.76 -18.47 -15.77
C ALA A 222 6.89 -19.99 -15.66
N ASN A 223 7.82 -20.48 -14.85
CA ASN A 223 8.02 -21.92 -14.62
C ASN A 223 6.76 -22.59 -14.05
N ALA A 224 6.10 -21.94 -13.10
CA ALA A 224 4.83 -22.43 -12.54
C ALA A 224 3.72 -22.49 -13.59
N LEU A 225 3.61 -21.48 -14.46
CA LEU A 225 2.63 -21.47 -15.55
C LEU A 225 2.91 -22.56 -16.60
N LEU A 226 4.17 -22.74 -17.01
CA LEU A 226 4.56 -23.82 -17.94
C LEU A 226 4.15 -25.19 -17.41
N ALA A 227 4.43 -25.46 -16.13
CA ALA A 227 4.05 -26.69 -15.46
C ALA A 227 2.54 -26.89 -15.36
N LEU A 228 1.77 -25.82 -15.10
CA LEU A 228 0.30 -25.88 -15.03
C LEU A 228 -0.36 -26.19 -16.37
N PHE A 229 0.17 -25.61 -17.45
CA PHE A 229 -0.42 -25.74 -18.79
C PHE A 229 0.17 -26.88 -19.62
N ASN A 230 1.13 -27.63 -19.08
CA ASN A 230 1.92 -28.63 -19.82
C ASN A 230 2.48 -28.06 -21.14
N ALA A 231 2.88 -26.79 -21.13
CA ALA A 231 3.51 -26.17 -22.28
C ALA A 231 4.98 -26.61 -22.27
N GLU A 232 5.34 -27.57 -23.13
CA GLU A 232 6.74 -27.88 -23.43
C GLU A 232 7.37 -26.69 -24.19
N GLU A 233 8.64 -26.39 -23.89
CA GLU A 233 9.46 -25.39 -24.60
C GLU A 233 9.69 -25.74 -26.07
#